data_AF-A0A7L2HTA1-F1
#
_entry.id   AF-A0A7L2HTA1-F1
#
_cell.length_a   1.000
_cell.length_b   1.000
_cell.length_c   1.000
_cell.angle_alpha   90.00
_cell.angle_beta   90.00
_cell.angle_gamma   90.00
#
_symmetry.space_group_name_H-M   'P 1'
#
loop_
_entity.id
_entity.type
_entity.pdbx_description
1 polymer ?
#
loop_
_entity_poly.entity_id
_entity_poly.type
_entity_poly.pdbx_seq_one_letter_code
_entity_poly.pdbx_strand_id
1 'polypeptide(L)'
;QMEFTIKHTWDGLPVSHEPVTIGLLLMEVNAPFFNDPPAPLGEPGKPFSRLWDYEVVEAFFLSDRTEQYLEVELCPHGQHLLLLLSELPLEFEVTRMKTKWEGKAHLPWNYFPPCTNKFNAFAIHG
;
A
#
# COMPACT_ATOMS: atom_id res chain seq x y z
N GLN A 1 -2.69 -5.40 -5.38
CA GLN A 1 -2.64 -6.20 -6.63
C GLN A 1 -2.48 -7.70 -6.32
N MET A 2 -2.69 -8.69 -7.19
CA MET A 2 -2.18 -10.08 -7.03
C MET A 2 -1.49 -10.62 -8.36
N GLU A 3 -0.15 -10.92 -8.44
CA GLU A 3 0.78 -11.38 -9.51
C GLU A 3 0.85 -12.88 -9.71
N PHE A 4 0.50 -13.33 -10.89
CA PHE A 4 0.38 -14.72 -11.27
C PHE A 4 0.79 -14.92 -12.72
N THR A 5 1.58 -15.95 -12.99
CA THR A 5 2.09 -16.23 -14.34
C THR A 5 1.44 -17.48 -14.92
N ILE A 6 0.86 -17.34 -16.11
CA ILE A 6 0.07 -18.35 -16.80
C ILE A 6 0.96 -19.03 -17.85
N LYS A 7 1.47 -20.22 -17.51
CA LYS A 7 2.37 -21.02 -18.37
C LYS A 7 1.71 -22.27 -18.94
N HIS A 8 0.60 -22.66 -18.35
CA HIS A 8 -0.13 -23.84 -18.74
C HIS A 8 -1.56 -23.44 -19.09
N THR A 9 -2.09 -24.07 -20.12
CA THR A 9 -3.51 -24.13 -20.39
C THR A 9 -4.21 -24.85 -19.24
N TRP A 10 -5.52 -24.72 -19.19
CA TRP A 10 -6.35 -25.24 -18.11
C TRP A 10 -6.26 -26.76 -17.94
N ASP A 11 -6.00 -27.49 -19.03
CA ASP A 11 -5.80 -28.94 -19.08
C ASP A 11 -4.34 -29.34 -18.79
N GLY A 12 -3.54 -28.37 -18.33
CA GLY A 12 -2.16 -28.58 -17.92
C GLY A 12 -1.17 -28.65 -19.09
N LEU A 13 -1.62 -28.44 -20.33
CA LEU A 13 -0.71 -28.39 -21.48
C LEU A 13 0.05 -27.05 -21.50
N PRO A 14 1.24 -26.99 -22.12
CA PRO A 14 1.95 -25.73 -22.27
C PRO A 14 1.20 -24.73 -23.16
N VAL A 15 1.25 -23.44 -22.81
CA VAL A 15 0.83 -22.37 -23.74
C VAL A 15 1.79 -22.30 -24.93
N SER A 16 1.28 -21.96 -26.12
CA SER A 16 2.09 -21.84 -27.35
C SER A 16 2.52 -20.40 -27.67
N HIS A 17 2.47 -19.52 -26.68
CA HIS A 17 2.81 -18.09 -26.77
C HIS A 17 3.58 -17.68 -25.52
N GLU A 18 4.04 -16.43 -25.48
CA GLU A 18 4.66 -15.85 -24.29
C GLU A 18 3.73 -15.95 -23.06
N PRO A 19 4.16 -16.56 -21.94
CA PRO A 19 3.38 -16.63 -20.73
C PRO A 19 2.91 -15.26 -20.25
N VAL A 20 1.66 -15.19 -19.82
CA VAL A 20 1.09 -13.96 -19.28
C VAL A 20 1.47 -13.82 -17.82
N THR A 21 1.80 -12.62 -17.38
CA THR A 21 2.04 -12.27 -15.98
C THR A 21 0.98 -11.27 -15.50
N ILE A 22 0.40 -11.53 -14.34
CA ILE A 22 -0.52 -10.68 -13.55
C ILE A 22 0.32 -10.09 -12.39
N GLY A 23 0.01 -8.98 -11.63
CA GLY A 23 0.77 -8.29 -10.51
C GLY A 23 0.23 -8.26 -9.05
N LEU A 24 1.00 -8.54 -7.94
CA LEU A 24 0.60 -8.83 -6.50
C LEU A 24 0.90 -7.68 -5.54
N LEU A 25 0.27 -7.69 -4.36
CA LEU A 25 -0.35 -6.63 -3.55
C LEU A 25 0.12 -5.17 -3.66
N LEU A 26 0.22 -4.64 -4.89
CA LEU A 26 0.34 -3.21 -5.14
C LEU A 26 -0.92 -2.45 -4.70
N MET A 27 -0.73 -1.49 -3.81
CA MET A 27 -1.66 -0.44 -3.46
C MET A 27 -1.26 0.81 -4.25
N GLU A 28 -2.15 1.28 -5.12
CA GLU A 28 -1.95 2.50 -5.90
C GLU A 28 -2.80 3.63 -5.32
N VAL A 29 -2.15 4.75 -5.00
CA VAL A 29 -2.78 5.98 -4.53
C VAL A 29 -2.84 6.97 -5.69
N ASN A 30 -3.99 7.60 -5.89
CA ASN A 30 -4.18 8.72 -6.79
C ASN A 30 -5.03 9.75 -6.06
N ALA A 31 -4.40 10.81 -5.54
CA ALA A 31 -5.04 11.75 -4.63
C ALA A 31 -4.72 13.21 -4.99
N PRO A 32 -5.59 14.18 -4.60
CA PRO A 32 -5.20 15.59 -4.58
C PRO A 32 -3.97 15.78 -3.67
N PHE A 33 -3.16 16.79 -3.98
CA PHE A 33 -2.06 17.22 -3.12
C PHE A 33 -2.41 18.55 -2.48
N PHE A 34 -2.57 18.55 -1.15
CA PHE A 34 -2.98 19.72 -0.37
C PHE A 34 -1.78 20.49 0.19
N ASN A 35 -0.69 19.78 0.52
CA ASN A 35 0.49 20.30 1.21
C ASN A 35 0.13 21.03 2.51
N ASP A 36 -0.90 20.54 3.22
CA ASP A 36 -1.40 21.09 4.47
C ASP A 36 -1.79 19.94 5.42
N PRO A 37 -1.11 19.78 6.57
CA PRO A 37 0.06 20.55 6.99
C PRO A 37 1.31 20.25 6.11
N PRO A 38 2.39 21.04 6.22
CA PRO A 38 3.63 20.80 5.46
C PRO A 38 4.25 19.42 5.71
N ALA A 39 5.18 19.02 4.84
CA ALA A 39 5.87 17.74 4.90
C ALA A 39 6.33 17.32 6.32
N PRO A 40 6.24 16.01 6.66
CA PRO A 40 6.85 15.47 7.87
C PRO A 40 8.36 15.76 7.93
N LEU A 41 8.89 15.93 9.14
CA LEU A 41 10.33 16.21 9.36
C LEU A 41 11.25 15.02 9.02
N GLY A 42 10.70 13.82 8.78
CA GLY A 42 11.46 12.63 8.43
C GLY A 42 11.95 12.63 6.98
N GLU A 43 12.92 11.77 6.68
CA GLU A 43 13.40 11.57 5.30
C GLU A 43 12.33 10.84 4.45
N PRO A 44 12.11 11.24 3.18
CA PRO A 44 11.30 10.48 2.24
C PRO A 44 11.77 9.02 2.10
N GLY A 45 10.83 8.09 1.96
CA GLY A 45 11.12 6.66 1.85
C GLY A 45 11.48 5.97 3.16
N LYS A 46 11.34 6.64 4.31
CA LYS A 46 11.51 6.05 5.65
C LYS A 46 10.18 5.90 6.39
N PRO A 47 10.09 4.91 7.30
CA PRO A 47 9.04 4.88 8.30
C PRO A 47 9.00 6.19 9.09
N PHE A 48 7.79 6.67 9.38
CA PHE A 48 7.61 7.86 10.21
C PHE A 48 6.36 7.66 11.08
N SER A 49 6.51 7.75 12.39
CA SER A 49 5.39 7.57 13.31
C SER A 49 4.48 8.80 13.31
N ARG A 50 3.18 8.59 13.53
CA ARG A 50 2.13 9.63 13.57
C ARG A 50 1.95 10.37 12.23
N LEU A 51 1.86 9.66 11.11
CA LEU A 51 1.61 10.32 9.83
C LEU A 51 0.18 10.89 9.72
N TRP A 52 -0.75 10.44 10.56
CA TRP A 52 -2.09 11.04 10.70
C TRP A 52 -2.08 12.51 11.14
N ASP A 53 -0.98 13.00 11.70
CA ASP A 53 -0.79 14.43 11.98
C ASP A 53 -0.46 15.24 10.71
N TYR A 54 -0.40 14.60 9.54
CA TYR A 54 -0.01 15.15 8.24
C TYR A 54 -1.00 14.80 7.13
N GLU A 55 -0.76 15.31 5.92
CA GLU A 55 -1.45 14.80 4.72
C GLU A 55 -1.07 13.33 4.51
N VAL A 56 -2.05 12.43 4.56
CA VAL A 56 -1.82 10.98 4.50
C VAL A 56 -3.03 10.23 3.94
N VAL A 57 -2.78 9.12 3.28
CA VAL A 57 -3.78 8.10 2.94
C VAL A 57 -3.54 6.88 3.80
N GLU A 58 -4.59 6.41 4.46
CA GLU A 58 -4.56 5.27 5.37
C GLU A 58 -5.42 4.12 4.82
N ALA A 59 -4.95 2.90 4.97
CA ALA A 59 -5.68 1.69 4.64
C ALA A 59 -5.54 0.65 5.75
N PHE A 60 -6.66 0.03 6.11
CA PHE A 60 -6.78 -0.96 7.17
C PHE A 60 -7.25 -2.28 6.59
N PHE A 61 -6.55 -3.36 6.91
CA PHE A 61 -6.88 -4.73 6.52
C PHE A 61 -7.05 -5.56 7.78
N LEU A 62 -8.30 -5.91 8.12
CA LEU A 62 -8.66 -6.55 9.39
C LEU A 62 -9.15 -7.98 9.15
N SER A 63 -8.79 -8.88 10.07
CA SER A 63 -9.43 -10.18 10.23
C SER A 63 -10.45 -10.11 11.37
N ASP A 64 -11.74 -10.24 11.08
CA ASP A 64 -12.78 -10.27 12.13
C ASP A 64 -12.73 -11.53 13.00
N ARG A 65 -11.95 -12.54 12.57
CA ARG A 65 -11.76 -13.79 13.30
C ARG A 65 -10.65 -13.71 14.33
N THR A 66 -9.54 -13.04 13.98
CA THR A 66 -8.37 -12.93 14.88
C THR A 66 -8.27 -11.55 15.54
N GLU A 67 -9.10 -10.59 15.13
CA GLU A 67 -9.07 -9.17 15.55
C GLU A 67 -7.74 -8.46 15.27
N GLN A 68 -6.86 -9.08 14.49
CA GLN A 68 -5.62 -8.48 14.03
C GLN A 68 -5.87 -7.67 12.77
N TYR A 69 -5.19 -6.54 12.66
CA TYR A 69 -5.24 -5.70 11.48
C TYR A 69 -3.84 -5.28 11.02
N LEU A 70 -3.68 -5.08 9.72
CA LEU A 70 -2.58 -4.36 9.10
C LEU A 70 -3.09 -2.95 8.77
N GLU A 71 -2.37 -1.94 9.24
CA GLU A 71 -2.57 -0.54 8.88
C GLU A 71 -1.42 -0.07 8.00
N VAL A 72 -1.75 0.69 6.96
CA VAL A 72 -0.81 1.21 5.95
C VAL A 72 -1.09 2.70 5.80
N GLU A 73 -0.15 3.54 6.18
CA GLU A 73 -0.20 5.01 6.06
C GLU A 73 0.81 5.46 5.01
N LEU A 74 0.38 6.26 4.04
CA LEU A 74 1.17 6.70 2.88
C LEU A 74 1.10 8.22 2.73
N CYS A 75 2.23 8.90 2.88
CA CYS A 75 2.33 10.36 2.77
C CYS A 75 2.75 10.80 1.35
N PRO A 76 2.20 11.88 0.77
CA PRO A 76 2.65 12.46 -0.50
C PRO A 76 4.10 12.96 -0.50
N HIS A 77 4.74 12.99 0.66
CA HIS A 77 6.15 13.33 0.81
C HIS A 77 7.07 12.10 0.86
N GLY A 78 6.52 10.89 0.78
CA GLY A 78 7.26 9.63 0.65
C GLY A 78 7.52 8.91 1.97
N GLN A 79 7.22 9.52 3.11
CA GLN A 79 7.18 8.82 4.39
C GLN A 79 6.00 7.84 4.38
N HIS A 80 6.14 6.74 5.10
CA HIS A 80 5.11 5.72 5.21
C HIS A 80 5.09 5.15 6.63
N LEU A 81 4.04 4.44 6.98
CA LEU A 81 4.00 3.66 8.21
C LEU A 81 3.18 2.40 7.98
N LEU A 82 3.73 1.25 8.35
CA LEU A 82 2.99 0.00 8.41
C LEU A 82 2.93 -0.45 9.86
N LEU A 83 1.73 -0.67 10.38
CA LEU A 83 1.53 -1.15 11.74
C LEU A 83 0.87 -2.52 11.71
N LEU A 84 1.64 -3.52 12.17
CA LEU A 84 1.15 -4.79 12.70
C LEU A 84 1.95 -5.07 13.96
N LEU A 85 1.56 -4.45 15.09
CA LEU A 85 2.25 -4.54 16.40
C LEU A 85 3.73 -4.07 16.41
N SER A 86 4.31 -3.72 15.26
CA SER A 86 5.66 -3.18 15.05
C SER A 86 5.76 -2.51 13.67
N GLU A 87 6.71 -1.58 13.48
CA GLU A 87 6.99 -0.94 12.20
C GLU A 87 7.53 -1.95 11.17
N LEU A 88 6.87 -2.07 10.02
CA LEU A 88 7.29 -2.96 8.94
C LEU A 88 7.86 -2.17 7.75
N PRO A 89 8.90 -2.70 7.06
CA PRO A 89 9.45 -2.06 5.89
C PRO A 89 8.45 -2.09 4.71
N LEU A 90 8.40 -1.02 3.92
CA LEU A 90 7.56 -0.92 2.73
C LEU A 90 8.33 -0.29 1.56
N GLU A 91 8.19 -0.88 0.38
CA GLU A 91 8.56 -0.21 -0.87
C GLU A 91 7.43 0.70 -1.31
N PHE A 92 7.71 2.00 -1.30
CA PHE A 92 6.74 3.05 -1.61
C PHE A 92 7.35 4.09 -2.53
N GLU A 93 6.76 4.21 -3.72
CA GLU A 93 7.12 5.23 -4.70
C GLU A 93 6.08 6.34 -4.71
N VAL A 94 6.53 7.59 -4.80
CA VAL A 94 5.65 8.76 -4.87
C VAL A 94 6.03 9.64 -6.04
N THR A 95 5.04 9.94 -6.88
CA THR A 95 5.14 11.00 -7.88
C THR A 95 4.21 12.13 -7.49
N ARG A 96 4.79 13.30 -7.18
CA ARG A 96 4.02 14.47 -6.78
C ARG A 96 3.97 15.51 -7.88
N MET A 97 2.78 16.00 -8.18
CA MET A 97 2.49 17.11 -9.09
C MET A 97 2.02 18.33 -8.31
N LYS A 98 1.63 19.40 -9.03
CA LYS A 98 1.21 20.67 -8.41
C LYS A 98 -0.03 20.55 -7.53
N THR A 99 -1.00 19.73 -7.94
CA THR A 99 -2.32 19.61 -7.29
C THR A 99 -2.73 18.17 -7.03
N LYS A 100 -1.84 17.22 -7.33
CA LYS A 100 -2.09 15.78 -7.23
C LYS A 100 -0.82 15.06 -6.83
N TRP A 101 -0.96 13.87 -6.29
CA TRP A 101 0.13 12.93 -6.15
C TRP A 101 -0.35 11.51 -6.44
N GLU A 102 0.61 10.70 -6.88
CA GLU A 102 0.44 9.28 -7.14
C GLU A 102 1.39 8.51 -6.23
N GLY A 103 0.91 7.40 -5.68
CA GLY A 103 1.66 6.54 -4.79
C GLY A 103 1.59 5.09 -5.24
N LYS A 104 2.67 4.33 -5.09
CA LYS A 104 2.71 2.89 -5.41
C LYS A 104 3.40 2.16 -4.27
N ALA A 105 2.64 1.37 -3.52
CA ALA A 105 3.11 0.63 -2.36
C ALA A 105 2.95 -0.88 -2.59
N HIS A 106 4.05 -1.62 -2.57
CA HIS A 106 4.01 -3.09 -2.70
C HIS A 106 3.80 -3.71 -1.33
N LEU A 107 2.58 -4.21 -1.04
CA LEU A 107 2.24 -4.80 0.25
C LEU A 107 2.65 -6.29 0.30
N PRO A 108 3.54 -6.71 1.21
CA PRO A 108 3.84 -8.13 1.34
C PRO A 108 2.63 -8.93 1.86
N TRP A 109 2.28 -10.05 1.20
CA TRP A 109 1.14 -10.90 1.60
C TRP A 109 1.24 -11.41 3.04
N ASN A 110 2.44 -11.66 3.52
CA ASN A 110 2.70 -12.12 4.89
C ASN A 110 2.48 -11.03 5.96
N TYR A 111 2.25 -9.77 5.56
CA TYR A 111 1.88 -8.71 6.50
C TYR A 111 0.38 -8.70 6.80
N PHE A 112 -0.41 -9.31 5.93
CA PHE A 112 -1.85 -9.41 6.15
C PHE A 112 -2.14 -10.43 7.25
N PRO A 113 -2.98 -10.08 8.23
CA PRO A 113 -3.48 -11.04 9.19
C PRO A 113 -4.08 -12.30 8.52
N PRO A 114 -3.92 -13.49 9.11
CA PRO A 114 -4.62 -14.68 8.65
C PRO A 114 -6.13 -14.42 8.58
N CYS A 115 -6.74 -14.86 7.48
CA CYS A 115 -8.17 -14.65 7.23
C CYS A 115 -8.60 -13.17 7.18
N THR A 116 -7.71 -12.26 6.78
CA THR A 116 -8.09 -10.87 6.45
C THR A 116 -9.32 -10.85 5.55
N ASN A 117 -10.40 -10.22 6.03
CA ASN A 117 -11.70 -10.22 5.38
C ASN A 117 -12.48 -8.92 5.54
N LYS A 118 -11.90 -7.92 6.21
CA LYS A 118 -12.43 -6.56 6.34
C LYS A 118 -11.40 -5.57 5.82
N PHE A 119 -11.90 -4.48 5.25
CA PHE A 119 -11.08 -3.40 4.70
C PHE A 119 -11.74 -2.05 4.99
N ASN A 120 -10.93 -1.04 5.30
CA ASN A 120 -11.36 0.36 5.36
C ASN A 120 -10.22 1.30 4.96
N ALA A 121 -10.52 2.52 4.55
CA ALA A 121 -9.50 3.50 4.18
C ALA A 121 -9.95 4.94 4.46
N PHE A 122 -8.99 5.82 4.75
CA PHE A 122 -9.19 7.23 5.02
C PHE A 122 -8.17 8.07 4.25
N ALA A 123 -8.49 9.34 4.05
CA ALA A 123 -7.57 10.35 3.58
C ALA A 123 -7.68 11.54 4.53
N ILE A 124 -6.54 11.98 5.07
CA ILE A 124 -6.44 13.07 6.03
C ILE A 124 -5.64 14.19 5.38
N HIS A 125 -6.11 15.41 5.54
CA HIS A 125 -5.44 16.64 5.14
C HIS A 125 -6.03 17.81 5.98
N GLY A 126 -5.24 18.87 6.17
CA GLY A 126 -5.66 20.12 6.82
C GLY A 126 -6.41 19.93 8.13
#